data_AF-A0A965YT03-F1
#
_entry.id   AF-A0A965YT03-F1
#
_cell.length_a   1.000
_cell.length_b   1.000
_cell.length_c   1.000
_cell.angle_alpha   90.00
_cell.angle_beta   90.00
_cell.angle_gamma   90.00
#
_symmetry.space_group_name_H-M   'P 1'
#
loop_
_entity.id
_entity.type
_entity.pdbx_description
1 polymer ?
#
loop_
_entity_poly.entity_id
_entity_poly.type
_entity_poly.pdbx_seq_one_letter_code
_entity_poly.pdbx_strand_id
1 'polypeptide(L)'
;MAKILISKRMEQQAMLKSARLVHKHWEMMRCSLAILVSFTCKRDIEEVLSLKWAEIDSKAGVIEKWGELSTDAFALILVAFSWKIDGSEYVFPDRFGEKIEIERFEEICERIDEEAAMASFLIARTNVTQ
;
A
#
# COMPACT_ATOMS: atom_id res chain seq x y z
N MET A 1 -38.16 3.66 -21.86
CA MET A 1 -37.47 4.23 -20.68
C MET A 1 -36.87 3.17 -19.74
N ALA A 2 -37.55 2.06 -19.41
CA ALA A 2 -37.03 1.02 -18.51
C ALA A 2 -35.65 0.41 -18.92
N LYS A 3 -35.40 0.24 -20.24
CA LYS A 3 -34.14 -0.30 -20.76
C LYS A 3 -32.92 0.62 -20.52
N ILE A 4 -33.15 1.94 -20.46
CA ILE A 4 -32.10 2.95 -20.19
C ILE A 4 -31.74 2.97 -18.69
N LEU A 5 -32.73 2.76 -17.81
CA LEU A 5 -32.54 2.75 -16.36
C LEU A 5 -31.72 1.54 -15.88
N ILE A 6 -31.87 0.38 -16.52
CA ILE A 6 -31.08 -0.83 -16.21
C ILE A 6 -29.61 -0.66 -16.65
N SER A 7 -29.36 -0.08 -17.83
CA SER A 7 -28.00 0.21 -18.34
C SER A 7 -27.22 1.10 -17.37
N LYS A 8 -27.83 2.22 -16.94
CA LYS A 8 -27.21 3.14 -15.97
C LYS A 8 -26.90 2.48 -14.63
N ARG A 9 -27.77 1.57 -14.16
CA ARG A 9 -27.54 0.83 -12.91
C ARG A 9 -26.37 -0.15 -13.02
N MET A 10 -26.22 -0.84 -14.16
CA MET A 10 -25.08 -1.72 -14.41
C MET A 10 -23.76 -0.96 -14.53
N GLU A 11 -23.77 0.19 -15.21
CA GLU A 11 -22.60 1.09 -15.32
C GLU A 11 -22.15 1.60 -13.94
N GLN A 12 -23.09 2.04 -13.10
CA GLN A 12 -22.77 2.45 -11.72
C GLN A 12 -22.21 1.31 -10.87
N GLN A 13 -22.74 0.09 -10.99
CA GLN A 13 -22.21 -1.07 -10.27
C GLN A 13 -20.81 -1.46 -10.76
N ALA A 14 -20.54 -1.38 -12.06
CA ALA A 14 -19.22 -1.61 -12.62
C ALA A 14 -18.21 -0.57 -12.09
N MET A 15 -18.57 0.71 -12.10
CA MET A 15 -17.73 1.79 -11.55
C MET A 15 -17.44 1.59 -10.06
N LEU A 16 -18.45 1.24 -9.24
CA LEU A 16 -18.25 0.97 -7.81
C LEU A 16 -17.33 -0.23 -7.56
N LYS A 17 -17.43 -1.29 -8.39
CA LYS A 17 -16.52 -2.44 -8.31
C LYS A 17 -15.09 -2.05 -8.67
N SER A 18 -14.91 -1.26 -9.74
CA SER A 18 -13.59 -0.76 -10.13
C SER A 18 -12.97 0.14 -9.06
N ALA A 19 -13.74 1.06 -8.47
CA ALA A 19 -13.27 1.91 -7.38
C ALA A 19 -12.82 1.10 -6.15
N ARG A 20 -13.59 0.07 -5.77
CA ARG A 20 -13.21 -0.86 -4.67
C ARG A 20 -11.93 -1.63 -4.97
N LEU A 21 -11.75 -2.09 -6.21
CA LEU A 21 -10.56 -2.82 -6.61
C LEU A 21 -9.31 -1.95 -6.61
N VAL A 22 -9.40 -0.70 -7.09
CA VAL A 22 -8.30 0.27 -7.04
C VAL A 22 -7.92 0.58 -5.61
N HIS A 23 -8.90 0.81 -4.73
CA HIS A 23 -8.65 1.07 -3.32
C HIS A 23 -7.91 -0.10 -2.65
N LYS A 24 -8.36 -1.32 -2.91
CA LYS A 24 -7.74 -2.53 -2.39
C LYS A 24 -6.28 -2.68 -2.84
N HIS A 25 -6.00 -2.56 -4.15
CA HIS A 25 -4.62 -2.63 -4.64
C HIS A 25 -3.73 -1.53 -4.05
N TRP A 26 -4.28 -0.34 -3.86
CA TRP A 26 -3.56 0.75 -3.22
C TRP A 26 -3.21 0.45 -1.75
N GLU A 27 -4.13 -0.14 -0.98
CA GLU A 27 -3.85 -0.63 0.38
C GLU A 27 -2.75 -1.70 0.38
N MET A 28 -2.83 -2.67 -0.53
CA MET A 28 -1.83 -3.74 -0.64
C MET A 28 -0.43 -3.20 -0.94
N MET A 29 -0.32 -2.34 -1.95
CA MET A 29 0.97 -1.77 -2.35
C MET A 29 1.60 -0.93 -1.24
N ARG A 30 0.80 -0.19 -0.46
CA ARG A 30 1.29 0.59 0.69
C ARG A 30 1.82 -0.32 1.80
N CYS A 31 1.10 -1.39 2.14
CA CYS A 31 1.55 -2.36 3.14
C CYS A 31 2.84 -3.07 2.71
N SER A 32 2.91 -3.54 1.47
CA SER A 32 4.14 -4.13 0.93
C SER A 32 5.32 -3.16 0.97
N LEU A 33 5.09 -1.88 0.66
CA LEU A 33 6.13 -0.85 0.71
C LEU A 33 6.62 -0.57 2.14
N ALA A 34 5.71 -0.51 3.12
CA ALA A 34 6.07 -0.34 4.53
C ALA A 34 6.93 -1.52 5.04
N ILE A 35 6.59 -2.75 4.67
CA ILE A 35 7.38 -3.95 5.00
C ILE A 35 8.78 -3.87 4.37
N LEU A 36 8.87 -3.50 3.09
CA LEU A 36 10.15 -3.37 2.40
C LEU A 36 11.02 -2.28 3.03
N VAL A 37 10.44 -1.15 3.45
CA VAL A 37 11.17 -0.10 4.17
C VAL A 37 11.62 -0.60 5.55
N SER A 38 10.75 -1.29 6.30
CA SER A 38 11.12 -1.91 7.58
C SER A 38 12.33 -2.85 7.42
N PHE A 39 12.29 -3.72 6.42
CA PHE A 39 13.37 -4.68 6.16
C PHE A 39 14.67 -4.00 5.72
N THR A 40 14.60 -3.09 4.73
CA THR A 40 15.78 -2.42 4.17
C THR A 40 16.43 -1.45 5.16
N CYS A 41 15.64 -0.75 5.96
CA CYS A 41 16.12 0.15 7.00
C CYS A 41 16.47 -0.57 8.32
N LYS A 42 16.13 -1.87 8.45
CA LYS A 42 16.24 -2.66 9.69
C LYS A 42 15.54 -1.98 10.87
N ARG A 43 14.31 -1.52 10.62
CA ARG A 43 13.48 -0.82 11.61
C ARG A 43 12.25 -1.65 11.95
N ASP A 44 11.79 -1.47 13.18
CA ASP A 44 10.51 -2.06 13.60
C ASP A 44 9.38 -1.49 12.73
N ILE A 45 8.38 -2.32 12.43
CA ILE A 45 7.27 -1.90 11.57
C ILE A 45 6.48 -0.76 12.21
N GLU A 46 6.32 -0.71 13.53
CA GLU A 46 5.65 0.39 14.22
C GLU A 46 6.41 1.72 14.07
N GLU A 47 7.74 1.69 14.06
CA GLU A 47 8.57 2.86 13.78
C GLU A 47 8.34 3.35 12.34
N VAL A 48 8.25 2.43 11.38
CA VAL A 48 7.98 2.76 9.97
C VAL A 48 6.60 3.36 9.78
N LEU A 49 5.57 2.76 10.40
CA LEU A 49 4.19 3.26 10.32
C LEU A 49 4.01 4.62 11.02
N SER A 50 4.88 4.93 11.97
CA SER A 50 4.90 6.22 12.67
C SER A 50 5.74 7.30 11.97
N LEU A 51 6.44 6.96 10.87
CA LEU A 51 7.32 7.88 10.16
C LEU A 51 6.53 9.04 9.53
N LYS A 52 6.98 10.27 9.78
CA LYS A 52 6.39 11.49 9.23
C LYS A 52 7.22 12.07 8.08
N TRP A 53 6.55 12.74 7.14
CA TRP A 53 7.21 13.43 6.03
C TRP A 53 8.22 14.48 6.49
N ALA A 54 7.95 15.16 7.62
CA ALA A 54 8.83 16.19 8.16
C ALA A 54 10.17 15.64 8.68
N GLU A 55 10.25 14.33 8.95
CA GLU A 55 11.48 13.67 9.45
C GLU A 55 12.41 13.24 8.30
N ILE A 56 12.00 13.42 7.04
CA ILE A 56 12.74 12.98 5.85
C ILE A 56 13.39 14.19 5.18
N ASP A 57 14.72 14.21 5.14
CA ASP A 57 15.46 15.04 4.19
C ASP A 57 15.60 14.31 2.85
N SER A 58 14.69 14.60 1.93
CA SER A 58 14.66 13.98 0.61
C SER A 58 15.79 14.43 -0.31
N LYS A 59 16.55 15.48 0.02
CA LYS A 59 17.72 15.88 -0.78
C LYS A 59 18.96 15.14 -0.32
N ALA A 60 19.09 14.94 0.98
CA ALA A 60 20.21 14.22 1.58
C ALA A 60 20.00 12.70 1.64
N GLY A 61 18.76 12.21 1.46
CA GLY A 61 18.44 10.79 1.63
C GLY A 61 18.54 10.36 3.10
N VAL A 62 18.23 11.25 4.03
CA VAL A 62 18.39 11.06 5.47
C VAL A 62 17.03 11.08 6.14
N ILE A 63 16.86 10.22 7.14
CA ILE A 63 15.75 10.32 8.11
C ILE A 63 16.35 10.69 9.45
N GLU A 64 15.86 11.76 10.08
CA GLU A 64 16.48 12.38 11.26
C GLU A 64 16.84 11.36 12.35
N LYS A 65 15.94 10.41 12.64
CA LYS A 65 16.14 9.37 13.65
C LYS A 65 16.89 8.13 13.14
N TRP A 66 16.87 7.88 11.83
CA TRP A 66 17.41 6.63 11.26
C TRP A 66 18.80 6.80 10.65
N GLY A 67 19.21 8.04 10.37
CA GLY A 67 20.45 8.36 9.68
C GLY A 67 20.31 8.30 8.16
N GLU A 68 21.45 8.16 7.49
CA GLU A 68 21.54 8.03 6.04
C GLU A 68 20.93 6.69 5.58
N LEU A 69 20.05 6.77 4.59
CA LEU A 69 19.43 5.60 3.99
C LEU A 69 20.34 4.97 2.93
N SER A 70 20.25 3.66 2.78
CA SER A 70 20.78 3.02 1.57
C SER A 70 20.03 3.51 0.33
N THR A 71 20.66 3.42 -0.85
CA THR A 71 20.02 3.77 -2.13
C THR A 71 18.69 3.07 -2.33
N ASP A 72 18.60 1.79 -1.94
CA ASP A 72 17.38 0.99 -2.06
C ASP A 72 16.28 1.49 -1.12
N ALA A 73 16.62 1.73 0.15
CA ALA A 73 15.67 2.26 1.14
C ALA A 73 15.16 3.65 0.74
N PHE A 74 16.05 4.50 0.23
CA PHE A 74 15.68 5.82 -0.25
C PHE A 74 14.76 5.75 -1.47
N ALA A 75 15.04 4.86 -2.43
CA ALA A 75 14.17 4.65 -3.58
C ALA A 75 12.75 4.22 -3.17
N LEU A 76 12.62 3.34 -2.16
CA LEU A 76 11.32 2.93 -1.62
C LEU A 76 10.56 4.11 -0.99
N ILE A 77 11.26 4.97 -0.24
CA ILE A 77 10.66 6.20 0.31
C ILE A 77 10.20 7.14 -0.81
N LEU A 78 10.96 7.28 -1.91
CA LEU A 78 10.53 8.08 -3.07
C LEU A 78 9.30 7.51 -3.77
N VAL A 79 9.13 6.19 -3.81
CA VAL A 79 7.88 5.57 -4.28
C VAL A 79 6.72 5.98 -3.36
N ALA A 80 6.91 5.99 -2.04
CA ALA A 80 5.88 6.43 -1.10
C ALA A 80 5.46 7.89 -1.35
N PHE A 81 6.39 8.79 -1.71
CA PHE A 81 6.07 10.17 -2.08
C PHE A 81 5.08 10.27 -3.24
N SER A 82 5.16 9.36 -4.22
CA SER A 82 4.26 9.36 -5.38
C SER A 82 2.80 9.06 -5.00
N TRP A 83 2.57 8.51 -3.80
CA TRP A 83 1.25 8.15 -3.28
C TRP A 83 0.88 8.94 -2.02
N LYS A 84 1.55 10.07 -1.79
CA LYS A 84 1.24 10.95 -0.66
C LYS A 84 -0.23 11.38 -0.71
N ILE A 85 -0.92 11.21 0.41
CA ILE A 85 -2.26 11.75 0.60
C ILE A 85 -2.14 13.22 1.02
N ASP A 86 -2.81 14.10 0.30
CA ASP A 86 -2.88 15.52 0.66
C ASP A 86 -3.45 15.68 2.08
N GLY A 87 -2.73 16.41 2.92
CA GLY A 87 -3.09 16.63 4.33
C GLY A 87 -2.53 15.58 5.31
N SER A 88 -2.04 14.44 4.84
CA SER A 88 -1.36 13.46 5.72
C SER A 88 0.02 13.94 6.12
N GLU A 89 0.33 13.86 7.42
CA GLU A 89 1.69 14.02 7.93
C GLU A 89 2.51 12.72 7.90
N TYR A 90 1.85 11.56 7.83
CA TYR A 90 2.47 10.24 7.84
C TYR A 90 2.86 9.77 6.43
N VAL A 91 3.96 9.01 6.37
CA VAL A 91 4.47 8.38 5.13
C VAL A 91 3.59 7.22 4.71
N PHE A 92 3.14 6.43 5.68
CA PHE A 92 2.27 5.28 5.50
C PHE A 92 0.95 5.49 6.25
N PRO A 93 0.14 6.50 5.87
CA PRO A 93 -1.12 6.77 6.55
C PRO A 93 -2.14 5.67 6.24
N ASP A 94 -3.24 5.65 6.97
CA ASP A 94 -4.45 4.95 6.58
C ASP A 94 -5.16 5.62 5.38
N ARG A 95 -6.37 5.18 5.05
CA ARG A 95 -7.14 5.76 3.93
C ARG A 95 -7.69 7.16 4.19
N PHE A 96 -7.66 7.62 5.43
CA PHE A 96 -8.13 8.94 5.86
C PHE A 96 -6.98 9.93 6.04
N GLY A 97 -5.73 9.50 5.86
CA GLY A 97 -4.55 10.34 6.07
C GLY A 97 -4.03 10.33 7.51
N GLU A 98 -4.62 9.49 8.37
CA GLU A 98 -4.23 9.35 9.77
C GLU A 98 -3.17 8.27 9.94
N LYS A 99 -2.56 8.18 11.13
CA LYS A 99 -1.68 7.05 11.45
C LYS A 99 -2.47 5.74 11.33
N ILE A 100 -1.91 4.76 10.62
CA ILE A 100 -2.48 3.42 10.61
C ILE A 100 -2.08 2.67 11.89
N GLU A 101 -3.08 2.10 12.57
CA GLU A 101 -2.86 1.21 13.72
C GLU A 101 -2.24 -0.12 13.28
N ILE A 102 -1.40 -0.70 14.13
CA ILE A 102 -0.63 -1.90 13.79
C ILE A 102 -1.55 -3.09 13.54
N GLU A 103 -2.60 -3.27 14.34
CA GLU A 103 -3.55 -4.38 14.16
C GLU A 103 -4.25 -4.27 12.80
N ARG A 104 -4.59 -3.05 12.39
CA ARG A 104 -5.23 -2.80 11.09
C ARG A 104 -4.25 -3.07 9.95
N PHE A 105 -2.97 -2.74 10.14
CA PHE A 105 -1.93 -3.04 9.17
C PHE A 105 -1.74 -4.56 8.99
N GLU A 106 -1.70 -5.31 10.11
CA GLU A 106 -1.58 -6.77 10.11
C GLU A 106 -2.77 -7.43 9.40
N GLU A 107 -4.02 -7.00 9.67
CA GLU A 107 -5.21 -7.47 8.96
C GLU A 107 -5.11 -7.30 7.42
N ILE A 108 -4.52 -6.19 6.96
CA ILE A 108 -4.33 -5.95 5.53
C ILE A 108 -3.25 -6.91 4.99
N CYS A 109 -2.18 -7.14 5.75
CA CYS A 109 -1.10 -8.03 5.37
C CYS A 109 -1.54 -9.49 5.29
N GLU A 110 -2.33 -9.99 6.24
CA GLU A 110 -2.90 -11.35 6.19
C GLU A 110 -3.71 -11.56 4.90
N ARG A 111 -4.51 -10.56 4.52
CA ARG A 111 -5.29 -10.60 3.28
C ARG A 111 -4.41 -10.56 2.02
N ILE A 112 -3.27 -9.86 2.05
CA ILE A 112 -2.30 -9.88 0.96
C ILE A 112 -1.71 -11.29 0.82
N ASP A 113 -1.31 -11.90 1.93
CA ASP A 113 -0.70 -13.23 1.93
C ASP A 113 -1.66 -14.29 1.39
N GLU A 114 -2.93 -14.26 1.82
CA GLU A 114 -3.98 -15.13 1.28
C GLU A 114 -4.15 -14.97 -0.24
N GLU A 115 -4.10 -13.72 -0.75
CA GLU A 115 -4.30 -13.43 -2.16
C GLU A 115 -3.06 -13.71 -3.02
N ALA A 116 -1.86 -13.46 -2.49
CA ALA A 116 -0.60 -13.82 -3.13
C ALA A 116 -0.40 -15.33 -3.15
N ALA A 117 -0.78 -16.04 -2.08
CA ALA A 117 -0.85 -17.49 -2.03
C ALA A 117 -1.88 -18.03 -3.03
N MET A 118 -3.05 -17.39 -3.19
CA MET A 118 -4.06 -17.76 -4.18
C MET A 118 -3.55 -17.57 -5.62
N ALA A 119 -2.90 -16.44 -5.92
CA ALA A 119 -2.29 -16.19 -7.23
C ALA A 119 -1.17 -17.20 -7.54
N SER A 120 -0.32 -17.50 -6.55
CA SER A 120 0.74 -18.50 -6.64
C SER A 120 0.19 -19.93 -6.82
N PHE A 121 -0.93 -20.28 -6.15
CA PHE A 121 -1.63 -21.55 -6.33
C PHE A 121 -2.27 -21.70 -7.72
N LEU A 122 -2.85 -20.62 -8.27
CA LEU A 122 -3.43 -20.61 -9.61
C LEU A 122 -2.36 -20.74 -10.71
N ILE A 123 -1.19 -20.13 -10.51
CA ILE A 123 0.00 -20.30 -11.37
C ILE A 123 0.57 -21.72 -11.24
N ALA A 124 0.65 -22.26 -10.02
CA ALA A 124 1.07 -23.65 -9.80
C ALA A 124 0.11 -24.67 -10.47
N ARG A 125 -1.21 -24.44 -10.44
CA ARG A 125 -2.19 -25.30 -11.14
C ARG A 125 -2.09 -25.25 -12.65
N THR A 126 -1.79 -24.09 -13.24
CA THR A 126 -1.66 -23.94 -14.70
C THR A 126 -0.41 -24.61 -15.25
N ASN A 127 0.67 -24.69 -14.46
CA ASN A 127 1.89 -25.43 -14.82
C ASN A 127 1.82 -26.96 -14.62
N VAL A 128 0.77 -27.47 -13.96
CA VAL A 128 0.54 -28.93 -13.77
C VAL A 128 -0.45 -29.49 -14.82
N THR A 129 -1.06 -28.62 -15.63
CA THR A 129 -2.00 -29.01 -16.71
C THR A 129 -1.46 -28.79 -18.13
N GLN A 130 -0.16 -28.48 -18.27
CA GLN A 130 0.62 -28.64 -19.50
C GLN A 130 1.47 -29.91 -19.41
#